data_AF-A0A5B0M9K0-F1
#
_entry.id   AF-A0A5B0M9K0-F1
#
_cell.length_a   1.000
_cell.length_b   1.000
_cell.length_c   1.000
_cell.angle_alpha   90.00
_cell.angle_beta   90.00
_cell.angle_gamma   90.00
#
_symmetry.space_group_name_H-M   'P 1'
#
loop_
_entity.id
_entity.type
_entity.pdbx_description
1 polymer ?
#
loop_
_entity_poly.entity_id
_entity_poly.type
_entity_poly.pdbx_seq_one_letter_code
_entity_poly.pdbx_strand_id
1 'polypeptide(L)'
;MSSPLAVFGHGVSNLLGWVYTLAWGISFYPQLRLNYKRKSVRGLSLDFLALNVFGFLCYSASTFGLLLSSVVRNEYADRHNGGVPNVRFNDLIFALHALVISSLTWLQSFYYKRDITQRVSPITRTTLTLLTMTIICLLIWTLDSESLASRHHHFFQWIDLITALSTIKVWISFAKYLPQAVLNWRRKSTVGWSIQNIILDFTGGVLSLAQMILDAGLDNDWSSMKSNPGKLGIAILSISFDVVFLIQHYVLYPQSLPSYLRSESASSSETDGLIA
;
A
#
# COMPACT_ATOMS: atom_id res chain seq x y z
N MET A 1 3.24 -9.30 36.89
CA MET A 1 1.88 -9.30 36.32
C MET A 1 1.65 -7.94 35.68
N SER A 2 1.31 -7.88 34.39
CA SER A 2 0.94 -6.64 33.71
C SER A 2 -0.28 -6.01 34.40
N SER A 3 -0.31 -4.68 34.49
CA SER A 3 -1.46 -3.99 35.11
C SER A 3 -2.73 -4.26 34.28
N PRO A 4 -3.93 -4.26 34.90
CA PRO A 4 -5.19 -4.41 34.17
C PRO A 4 -5.33 -3.41 33.01
N LEU A 5 -4.78 -2.20 33.17
CA LEU A 5 -4.71 -1.17 32.14
C LEU A 5 -3.81 -1.59 30.96
N ALA A 6 -2.64 -2.18 31.22
CA ALA A 6 -1.76 -2.68 30.17
C ALA A 6 -2.42 -3.83 29.38
N VAL A 7 -3.08 -4.76 30.07
CA VAL A 7 -3.83 -5.86 29.42
C VAL A 7 -4.93 -5.31 28.53
N PHE A 8 -5.71 -4.34 29.02
CA PHE A 8 -6.72 -3.65 28.23
C PHE A 8 -6.11 -2.93 27.01
N GLY A 9 -5.01 -2.21 27.22
CA GLY A 9 -4.28 -1.51 26.15
C GLY A 9 -3.81 -2.43 25.04
N HIS A 10 -3.21 -3.58 25.37
CA HIS A 10 -2.82 -4.57 24.37
C HIS A 10 -4.05 -5.17 23.65
N GLY A 11 -5.17 -5.34 24.35
CA GLY A 11 -6.45 -5.73 23.75
C GLY A 11 -6.94 -4.73 22.69
N VAL A 12 -6.90 -3.43 23.00
CA VAL A 12 -7.24 -2.35 22.06
C VAL A 12 -6.26 -2.33 20.89
N SER A 13 -4.96 -2.48 21.14
CA SER A 13 -3.95 -2.56 20.08
C SER A 13 -4.19 -3.73 19.13
N ASN A 14 -4.55 -4.91 19.65
CA ASN A 14 -4.91 -6.06 18.83
C ASN A 14 -6.17 -5.83 18.01
N LEU A 15 -7.19 -5.19 18.59
CA LEU A 15 -8.40 -4.80 17.87
C LEU A 15 -8.08 -3.82 16.74
N LEU A 16 -7.35 -2.74 17.02
CA LEU A 16 -6.89 -1.79 16.00
C LEU A 16 -6.13 -2.51 14.89
N GLY A 17 -5.23 -3.43 15.29
CA GLY A 17 -4.58 -4.45 14.47
C GLY A 17 -5.47 -5.02 13.36
N TRP A 18 -6.50 -5.74 13.79
CA TRP A 18 -7.41 -6.41 12.86
C TRP A 18 -8.29 -5.44 12.08
N VAL A 19 -8.76 -4.36 12.71
CA VAL A 19 -9.63 -3.38 12.03
C VAL A 19 -8.88 -2.67 10.90
N TYR A 20 -7.63 -2.23 11.10
CA TYR A 20 -6.88 -1.62 10.00
C TYR A 20 -6.55 -2.65 8.92
N THR A 21 -6.20 -3.89 9.27
CA THR A 21 -5.94 -4.97 8.30
C THR A 21 -7.16 -5.21 7.43
N LEU A 22 -8.37 -5.21 8.03
CA LEU A 22 -9.62 -5.35 7.30
C LEU A 22 -9.93 -4.12 6.45
N ALA A 23 -9.77 -2.91 6.99
CA ALA A 23 -10.00 -1.67 6.24
C ALA A 23 -9.10 -1.60 5.00
N TRP A 24 -7.79 -1.82 5.18
CA TRP A 24 -6.85 -1.89 4.07
C TRP A 24 -7.14 -3.06 3.13
N GLY A 25 -7.44 -4.26 3.64
CA GLY A 25 -7.75 -5.40 2.78
C GLY A 25 -8.99 -5.16 1.91
N ILE A 26 -10.07 -4.64 2.48
CA ILE A 26 -11.32 -4.33 1.78
C ILE A 26 -11.11 -3.21 0.76
N SER A 27 -10.18 -2.28 0.99
CA SER A 27 -9.94 -1.13 0.10
C SER A 27 -9.67 -1.54 -1.35
N PHE A 28 -9.08 -2.71 -1.60
CA PHE A 28 -8.75 -3.19 -2.94
C PHE A 28 -9.96 -3.63 -3.77
N TYR A 29 -11.03 -4.09 -3.11
CA TYR A 29 -12.21 -4.67 -3.78
C TYR A 29 -13.04 -3.67 -4.59
N PRO A 30 -13.28 -2.44 -4.14
CA PRO A 30 -13.98 -1.43 -4.93
C PRO A 30 -13.45 -1.29 -6.37
N GLN A 31 -12.12 -1.22 -6.57
CA GLN A 31 -11.55 -1.10 -7.91
C GLN A 31 -11.72 -2.39 -8.72
N LEU A 32 -11.48 -3.54 -8.10
CA LEU A 32 -11.68 -4.85 -8.73
C LEU A 32 -13.13 -5.02 -9.22
N ARG A 33 -14.10 -4.65 -8.37
CA ARG A 33 -15.54 -4.68 -8.68
C ARG A 33 -15.92 -3.66 -9.75
N LEU A 34 -15.36 -2.46 -9.69
CA LEU A 34 -15.63 -1.40 -10.66
C LEU A 34 -15.20 -1.82 -12.07
N ASN A 35 -14.00 -2.39 -12.19
CA ASN A 35 -13.48 -2.93 -13.44
C ASN A 35 -14.39 -4.07 -13.96
N TYR A 36 -14.81 -4.98 -13.07
CA TYR A 36 -15.73 -6.08 -13.42
C TYR A 36 -17.08 -5.57 -13.91
N LYS A 37 -17.68 -4.58 -13.22
CA LYS A 37 -18.99 -4.01 -13.58
C LYS A 37 -18.93 -3.25 -14.90
N ARG A 38 -17.88 -2.46 -15.13
CA ARG A 38 -17.71 -1.66 -16.36
C ARG A 38 -17.18 -2.46 -17.54
N LYS A 39 -16.65 -3.67 -17.29
CA LYS A 39 -15.88 -4.47 -18.27
C LYS A 39 -14.81 -3.63 -18.98
N SER A 40 -14.23 -2.69 -18.24
CA SER A 40 -13.25 -1.73 -18.75
C SER A 40 -12.35 -1.24 -17.63
N VAL A 41 -11.06 -1.05 -17.95
CA VAL A 41 -10.04 -0.45 -17.07
C VAL A 41 -9.71 0.99 -17.48
N ARG A 42 -10.58 1.65 -18.26
CA ARG A 42 -10.39 3.05 -18.66
C ARG A 42 -10.45 3.98 -17.44
N GLY A 43 -9.43 4.83 -17.33
CA GLY A 43 -9.25 5.77 -16.21
C GLY A 43 -8.32 5.25 -15.10
N LEU A 44 -7.86 3.99 -15.19
CA LEU A 44 -6.92 3.38 -14.26
C LEU A 44 -5.51 3.35 -14.88
N SER A 45 -4.51 3.87 -14.19
CA SER A 45 -3.13 3.83 -14.67
C SER A 45 -2.57 2.40 -14.68
N LEU A 46 -2.03 1.95 -15.82
CA LEU A 46 -1.34 0.65 -15.87
C LEU A 46 0.01 0.70 -15.14
N ASP A 47 0.63 1.88 -15.06
CA ASP A 47 1.82 2.11 -14.25
C ASP A 47 1.51 1.86 -12.77
N PHE A 48 0.37 2.39 -12.31
CA PHE A 48 -0.10 2.15 -10.96
C PHE A 48 -0.28 0.66 -10.69
N LEU A 49 -0.91 -0.10 -11.59
CA LEU A 49 -1.12 -1.54 -11.41
C LEU A 49 0.19 -2.32 -11.34
N ALA A 50 1.12 -2.08 -12.27
CA ALA A 50 2.39 -2.77 -12.33
C ALA A 50 3.26 -2.48 -11.08
N LEU A 51 3.35 -1.21 -10.69
CA LEU A 51 4.04 -0.78 -9.47
C LEU A 51 3.39 -1.38 -8.22
N ASN A 52 2.06 -1.42 -8.16
CA ASN A 52 1.36 -1.93 -6.98
C ASN A 52 1.62 -3.42 -6.74
N VAL A 53 1.60 -4.25 -7.79
CA VAL A 53 1.89 -5.68 -7.69
C VAL A 53 3.35 -5.90 -7.27
N PHE A 54 4.30 -5.22 -7.92
CA PHE A 54 5.72 -5.33 -7.56
C PHE A 54 5.99 -4.88 -6.12
N GLY A 55 5.36 -3.78 -5.70
CA GLY A 55 5.43 -3.30 -4.33
C GLY A 55 4.92 -4.35 -3.34
N PHE A 56 3.71 -4.88 -3.53
CA PHE A 56 3.15 -5.87 -2.61
C PHE A 56 3.91 -7.21 -2.62
N LEU A 57 4.60 -7.54 -3.71
CA LEU A 57 5.54 -8.66 -3.73
C LEU A 57 6.71 -8.41 -2.76
N CYS A 58 7.37 -7.25 -2.86
CA CYS A 58 8.45 -6.87 -1.96
C CYS A 58 7.97 -6.77 -0.50
N TYR A 59 6.77 -6.23 -0.28
CA TYR A 59 6.20 -6.10 1.06
C TYR A 59 5.85 -7.45 1.67
N SER A 60 5.28 -8.37 0.89
CA SER A 60 4.98 -9.72 1.34
C SER A 60 6.24 -10.48 1.72
N ALA A 61 7.27 -10.42 0.86
CA ALA A 61 8.56 -11.06 1.13
C ALA A 61 9.24 -10.48 2.39
N SER A 62 9.25 -9.16 2.55
CA SER A 62 9.85 -8.53 3.72
C SER A 62 9.10 -8.83 5.02
N THR A 63 7.77 -8.74 4.99
CA THR A 63 6.91 -9.05 6.14
C THR A 63 7.02 -10.52 6.53
N PHE A 64 7.08 -11.42 5.55
CA PHE A 64 7.32 -12.85 5.78
C PHE A 64 8.69 -13.10 6.44
N GLY A 65 9.75 -12.49 5.91
CA GLY A 65 11.10 -12.61 6.46
C GLY A 65 11.22 -12.12 7.89
N LEU A 66 10.73 -10.90 8.17
CA LEU A 66 10.77 -10.31 9.52
C LEU A 66 9.90 -11.08 10.52
N LEU A 67 8.79 -11.67 10.08
CA LEU A 67 7.87 -12.38 10.97
C LEU A 67 8.30 -13.83 11.23
N LEU A 68 8.65 -14.58 10.20
CA LEU A 68 8.74 -16.05 10.24
C LEU A 68 10.16 -16.61 10.07
N SER A 69 11.11 -15.86 9.50
CA SER A 69 12.48 -16.37 9.31
C SER A 69 13.28 -16.27 10.61
N SER A 70 13.71 -17.42 11.15
CA SER A 70 14.56 -17.46 12.34
C SER A 70 15.90 -16.76 12.09
N VAL A 71 16.48 -16.91 10.89
CA VAL A 71 17.75 -16.26 10.50
C VAL A 71 17.60 -14.74 10.57
N VAL A 72 16.60 -14.17 9.90
CA VAL A 72 16.37 -12.72 9.86
C VAL A 72 16.05 -12.18 11.25
N ARG A 73 15.30 -12.92 12.07
CA ARG A 73 14.97 -12.52 13.45
C ARG A 73 16.18 -12.53 14.38
N ASN A 74 17.09 -13.50 14.22
CA ASN A 74 18.33 -13.53 14.98
C ASN A 74 19.25 -12.37 14.58
N GLU A 75 19.44 -12.14 13.27
CA GLU A 75 20.21 -11.00 12.76
C GLU A 75 19.61 -9.64 13.17
N TYR A 76 18.28 -9.57 13.32
CA TYR A 76 17.59 -8.41 13.88
C TYR A 76 17.93 -8.22 15.35
N ALA A 77 17.81 -9.28 16.15
CA ALA A 77 18.09 -9.27 17.58
C ALA A 77 19.54 -8.85 17.86
N ASP A 78 20.50 -9.35 17.07
CA ASP A 78 21.92 -8.99 17.17
C ASP A 78 22.15 -7.48 16.96
N ARG A 79 21.39 -6.84 16.06
CA ARG A 79 21.48 -5.39 15.77
C ARG A 79 20.67 -4.51 16.74
N HIS A 80 19.72 -5.08 17.48
CA HIS A 80 18.73 -4.34 18.27
C HIS A 80 18.68 -4.81 19.73
N ASN A 81 19.82 -5.20 20.31
CA ASN A 81 19.95 -5.57 21.72
C ASN A 81 18.97 -6.67 22.17
N GLY A 82 18.78 -7.71 21.36
CA GLY A 82 17.84 -8.79 21.62
C GLY A 82 16.38 -8.47 21.27
N GLY A 83 16.12 -7.32 20.66
CA GLY A 83 14.78 -6.91 20.23
C GLY A 83 14.19 -7.81 19.14
N VAL A 84 12.87 -7.70 18.95
CA VAL A 84 12.15 -8.41 17.88
C VAL A 84 11.55 -7.41 16.90
N PRO A 85 11.48 -7.72 15.59
CA PRO A 85 10.80 -6.86 14.64
C PRO A 85 9.33 -6.65 15.06
N ASN A 86 8.85 -5.40 15.06
CA ASN A 86 7.44 -5.08 15.31
C ASN A 86 6.58 -5.36 14.06
N VAL A 87 6.55 -6.62 13.65
CA VAL A 87 5.73 -7.13 12.56
C VAL A 87 4.75 -8.14 13.15
N ARG A 88 3.47 -7.95 12.89
CA ARG A 88 2.41 -8.82 13.41
C ARG A 88 1.85 -9.73 12.33
N PHE A 89 1.16 -10.80 12.73
CA PHE A 89 0.57 -11.77 11.80
C PHE A 89 -0.48 -11.16 10.87
N ASN A 90 -1.26 -10.20 11.37
CA ASN A 90 -2.24 -9.46 10.57
C ASN A 90 -1.57 -8.55 9.51
N ASP A 91 -0.32 -8.11 9.72
CA ASP A 91 0.46 -7.41 8.69
C ASP A 91 0.83 -8.34 7.53
N LEU A 92 1.21 -9.59 7.83
CA LEU A 92 1.51 -10.60 6.80
C LEU A 92 0.26 -10.97 6.00
N ILE A 93 -0.87 -11.21 6.68
CA ILE A 93 -2.15 -11.47 6.00
C ILE A 93 -2.50 -10.31 5.08
N PHE A 94 -2.37 -9.07 5.56
CA PHE A 94 -2.63 -7.88 4.76
C PHE A 94 -1.73 -7.84 3.50
N ALA A 95 -0.43 -8.03 3.66
CA ALA A 95 0.52 -7.97 2.56
C ALA A 95 0.21 -9.00 1.46
N LEU A 96 -0.01 -10.26 1.86
CA LEU A 96 -0.33 -11.36 0.95
C LEU A 96 -1.69 -11.13 0.26
N HIS A 97 -2.69 -10.71 1.02
CA HIS A 97 -4.01 -10.40 0.48
C HIS A 97 -3.94 -9.30 -0.57
N ALA A 98 -3.26 -8.19 -0.27
CA ALA A 98 -3.07 -7.08 -1.18
C ALA A 98 -2.30 -7.50 -2.44
N LEU A 99 -1.30 -8.38 -2.33
CA LEU A 99 -0.60 -8.96 -3.48
C LEU A 99 -1.56 -9.74 -4.40
N VAL A 100 -2.43 -10.58 -3.83
CA VAL A 100 -3.41 -11.36 -4.59
C VAL A 100 -4.40 -10.44 -5.30
N ILE A 101 -5.06 -9.52 -4.58
CA ILE A 101 -6.10 -8.67 -5.19
C ILE A 101 -5.51 -7.69 -6.19
N SER A 102 -4.32 -7.13 -5.94
CA SER A 102 -3.63 -6.27 -6.90
C SER A 102 -3.24 -7.03 -8.18
N SER A 103 -2.80 -8.29 -8.06
CA SER A 103 -2.52 -9.16 -9.21
C SER A 103 -3.78 -9.45 -10.01
N LEU A 104 -4.90 -9.76 -9.35
CA LEU A 104 -6.20 -9.95 -10.01
C LEU A 104 -6.65 -8.67 -10.74
N THR A 105 -6.46 -7.51 -10.13
CA THR A 105 -6.78 -6.22 -10.75
C THR A 105 -5.88 -5.94 -11.96
N TRP A 106 -4.60 -6.32 -11.91
CA TRP A 106 -3.70 -6.23 -13.05
C TRP A 106 -4.13 -7.18 -14.17
N LEU A 107 -4.51 -8.42 -13.86
CA LEU A 107 -5.02 -9.40 -14.82
C LEU A 107 -6.25 -8.89 -15.57
N GLN A 108 -7.16 -8.18 -14.89
CA GLN A 108 -8.30 -7.53 -15.55
C GLN A 108 -7.89 -6.56 -16.67
N SER A 109 -6.70 -5.96 -16.60
CA SER A 109 -6.23 -5.03 -17.64
C SER A 109 -5.84 -5.71 -18.96
N PHE A 110 -5.65 -7.03 -18.96
CA PHE A 110 -5.41 -7.83 -20.17
C PHE A 110 -6.71 -8.32 -20.80
N TYR A 111 -7.76 -8.51 -19.99
CA TYR A 111 -9.03 -9.07 -20.45
C TYR A 111 -10.11 -8.02 -20.77
N TYR A 112 -10.14 -6.90 -20.04
CA TYR A 112 -11.16 -5.87 -20.22
C TYR A 112 -10.74 -4.74 -21.17
N LYS A 113 -11.75 -4.01 -21.69
CA LYS A 113 -11.54 -2.91 -22.63
C LYS A 113 -10.65 -1.83 -22.01
N ARG A 114 -9.54 -1.52 -22.69
CA ARG A 114 -8.61 -0.43 -22.35
C ARG A 114 -8.45 0.52 -23.54
N ASP A 115 -7.87 1.69 -23.30
CA ASP A 115 -7.49 2.57 -24.40
C ASP A 115 -6.30 1.97 -25.19
N ILE A 116 -6.21 2.22 -26.50
CA ILE A 116 -5.10 1.71 -27.32
C ILE A 116 -3.75 2.32 -26.92
N THR A 117 -3.80 3.54 -26.39
CA THR A 117 -2.67 4.30 -25.86
C THR A 117 -2.31 3.92 -24.42
N GLN A 118 -3.22 3.25 -23.70
CA GLN A 118 -3.04 2.85 -22.31
C GLN A 118 -2.08 1.65 -22.22
N ARG A 119 -0.80 1.95 -21.94
CA ARG A 119 0.30 0.99 -21.78
C ARG A 119 1.09 1.33 -20.51
N VAL A 120 1.88 0.37 -20.01
CA VAL A 120 2.87 0.68 -18.98
C VAL A 120 3.95 1.56 -19.62
N SER A 121 4.20 2.73 -19.03
CA SER A 121 5.13 3.72 -19.54
C SER A 121 6.56 3.18 -19.57
N PRO A 122 7.40 3.63 -20.52
CA PRO A 122 8.82 3.28 -20.55
C PRO A 122 9.53 3.61 -19.23
N ILE A 123 9.17 4.72 -18.59
CA ILE A 123 9.70 5.12 -17.28
C ILE A 123 9.41 4.04 -16.24
N THR A 124 8.15 3.63 -16.09
CA THR A 124 7.76 2.59 -15.13
C THR A 124 8.42 1.26 -15.44
N ARG A 125 8.50 0.86 -16.72
CA ARG A 125 9.21 -0.35 -17.13
C ARG A 125 10.69 -0.30 -16.75
N THR A 126 11.39 0.78 -17.07
CA THR A 126 12.81 0.96 -16.71
C THR A 126 12.99 0.95 -15.20
N THR A 127 12.15 1.64 -14.45
CA THR A 127 12.16 1.61 -12.97
C THR A 127 12.02 0.19 -12.44
N LEU A 128 11.02 -0.57 -12.91
CA LEU A 128 10.80 -1.95 -12.46
C LEU A 128 11.98 -2.86 -12.82
N THR A 129 12.55 -2.70 -14.02
CA THR A 129 13.76 -3.45 -14.41
C THR A 129 14.93 -3.11 -13.49
N LEU A 130 15.21 -1.83 -13.24
CA LEU A 130 16.30 -1.41 -12.37
C LEU A 130 16.11 -1.92 -10.94
N LEU A 131 14.91 -1.80 -10.38
CA LEU A 131 14.60 -2.33 -9.04
C LEU A 131 14.77 -3.85 -8.99
N THR A 132 14.33 -4.57 -10.02
CA THR A 132 14.51 -6.03 -10.10
C THR A 132 16.00 -6.39 -10.14
N MET A 133 16.78 -5.69 -10.97
CA MET A 133 18.24 -5.89 -11.05
C MET A 133 18.91 -5.57 -9.72
N THR A 134 18.53 -4.49 -9.04
CA THR A 134 19.04 -4.16 -7.70
C THR A 134 18.73 -5.28 -6.72
N ILE A 135 17.50 -5.80 -6.68
CA ILE A 135 17.13 -6.92 -5.79
C ILE A 135 17.97 -8.17 -6.10
N ILE A 136 18.18 -8.49 -7.38
CA ILE A 136 19.02 -9.62 -7.79
C ILE A 136 20.47 -9.42 -7.32
N CYS A 137 21.05 -8.23 -7.51
CA CYS A 137 22.39 -7.91 -7.03
C CYS A 137 22.50 -8.02 -5.50
N LEU A 138 21.53 -7.49 -4.76
CA LEU A 138 21.49 -7.60 -3.29
C LEU A 138 21.34 -9.06 -2.84
N LEU A 139 20.53 -9.85 -3.54
CA LEU A 139 20.38 -11.29 -3.26
C LEU A 139 21.69 -12.03 -3.48
N ILE A 140 22.37 -11.81 -4.62
CA ILE A 140 23.67 -12.42 -4.89
C ILE A 140 24.69 -12.02 -3.82
N TRP A 141 24.73 -10.75 -3.43
CA TRP A 141 25.63 -10.27 -2.38
C TRP A 141 25.32 -10.89 -1.01
N THR A 142 24.04 -11.09 -0.68
CA THR A 142 23.64 -11.78 0.56
C THR A 142 24.11 -13.23 0.56
N LEU A 143 23.91 -13.96 -0.54
CA LEU A 143 24.32 -15.34 -0.70
C LEU A 143 25.85 -15.51 -0.66
N ASP A 144 26.58 -14.61 -1.30
CA ASP A 144 28.05 -14.58 -1.28
C ASP A 144 28.57 -14.32 0.15
N SER A 145 27.99 -13.34 0.84
CA SER A 145 28.36 -13.00 2.23
C SER A 145 28.12 -14.16 3.20
N GLU A 146 27.04 -14.92 3.02
CA GLU A 146 26.78 -16.14 3.79
C GLU A 146 27.83 -17.23 3.52
N SER A 147 28.26 -17.39 2.28
CA SER A 147 29.30 -18.35 1.90
C SER A 147 30.69 -17.99 2.45
N LEU A 148 30.96 -16.69 2.65
CA LEU A 148 32.21 -16.12 3.16
C LEU A 148 32.24 -15.94 4.68
N ALA A 149 31.16 -16.28 5.39
CA ALA A 149 30.96 -16.07 6.83
C ALA A 149 32.01 -16.76 7.75
N SER A 150 32.94 -17.54 7.20
CA SER A 150 34.14 -18.02 7.90
C SER A 150 35.17 -16.92 8.20
N ARG A 151 35.04 -15.71 7.62
CA ARG A 151 35.97 -14.58 7.78
C ARG A 151 35.33 -13.39 8.50
N HIS A 152 35.16 -13.48 9.82
CA HIS A 152 35.20 -12.42 10.88
C HIS A 152 34.67 -10.98 10.62
N HIS A 153 33.97 -10.68 9.53
CA HIS A 153 33.37 -9.39 9.23
C HIS A 153 31.93 -9.63 8.79
N HIS A 154 30.97 -9.08 9.54
CA HIS A 154 29.55 -9.12 9.19
C HIS A 154 29.28 -8.24 7.96
N PHE A 155 29.47 -8.81 6.77
CA PHE A 155 29.01 -8.21 5.52
C PHE A 155 27.49 -8.45 5.35
N PHE A 156 26.89 -7.66 4.45
CA PHE A 156 25.45 -7.60 4.11
C PHE A 156 24.69 -8.92 4.35
N GLN A 157 23.70 -8.89 5.26
CA GLN A 157 22.99 -10.09 5.73
C GLN A 157 21.53 -10.15 5.23
N TRP A 158 20.82 -11.24 5.56
CA TRP A 158 19.43 -11.46 5.12
C TRP A 158 18.49 -10.35 5.57
N ILE A 159 18.66 -9.83 6.79
CA ILE A 159 17.90 -8.67 7.28
C ILE A 159 18.11 -7.42 6.42
N ASP A 160 19.30 -7.20 5.85
CA ASP A 160 19.57 -6.02 5.03
C ASP A 160 18.81 -6.11 3.69
N LEU A 161 18.79 -7.30 3.07
CA LEU A 161 17.95 -7.58 1.90
C LEU A 161 16.45 -7.39 2.22
N ILE A 162 15.99 -7.98 3.31
CA ILE A 162 14.59 -7.90 3.75
C ILE A 162 14.16 -6.45 4.06
N THR A 163 15.04 -5.68 4.68
CA THR A 163 14.82 -4.25 4.96
C THR A 163 14.84 -3.42 3.67
N ALA A 164 15.70 -3.76 2.70
CA ALA A 164 15.70 -3.15 1.38
C ALA A 164 14.38 -3.39 0.63
N LEU A 165 13.83 -4.62 0.67
CA LEU A 165 12.53 -4.92 0.06
C LEU A 165 11.38 -4.10 0.69
N SER A 166 11.39 -3.96 2.02
CA SER A 166 10.44 -3.11 2.74
C SER A 166 10.57 -1.63 2.32
N THR A 167 11.79 -1.14 2.19
CA THR A 167 12.09 0.23 1.73
C THR A 167 11.64 0.47 0.29
N ILE A 168 11.87 -0.50 -0.61
CA ILE A 168 11.39 -0.46 -2.00
C ILE A 168 9.87 -0.36 -2.03
N LYS A 169 9.14 -1.10 -1.19
CA LYS A 169 7.68 -0.96 -1.08
C LYS A 169 7.25 0.46 -0.71
N VAL A 170 7.89 1.07 0.29
CA VAL A 170 7.56 2.44 0.72
C VAL A 170 7.78 3.41 -0.44
N TRP A 171 8.93 3.33 -1.10
CA TRP A 171 9.24 4.15 -2.28
C TRP A 171 8.23 3.95 -3.42
N ILE A 172 7.88 2.71 -3.73
CA ILE A 172 6.86 2.38 -4.75
C ILE A 172 5.52 3.01 -4.41
N SER A 173 5.17 3.06 -3.11
CA SER A 173 3.90 3.65 -2.67
C SER A 173 3.85 5.14 -3.00
N PHE A 174 4.96 5.86 -2.81
CA PHE A 174 5.10 7.22 -3.29
C PHE A 174 5.05 7.30 -4.83
N ALA A 175 5.85 6.48 -5.51
CA ALA A 175 6.00 6.50 -6.96
C ALA A 175 4.71 6.18 -7.74
N LYS A 176 3.77 5.42 -7.14
CA LYS A 176 2.47 5.13 -7.75
C LYS A 176 1.41 6.21 -7.46
N TYR A 177 1.40 6.80 -6.26
CA TYR A 177 0.37 7.76 -5.88
C TYR A 177 0.58 9.12 -6.56
N LEU A 178 1.84 9.55 -6.71
CA LEU A 178 2.16 10.83 -7.34
C LEU A 178 1.65 10.94 -8.79
N PRO A 179 1.92 9.98 -9.70
CA PRO A 179 1.36 10.03 -11.06
C PRO A 179 -0.17 10.05 -11.09
N GLN A 180 -0.83 9.33 -10.17
CA GLN A 180 -2.30 9.32 -10.11
C GLN A 180 -2.84 10.68 -9.65
N ALA A 181 -2.21 11.32 -8.66
CA ALA A 181 -2.58 12.66 -8.20
C ALA A 181 -2.40 13.69 -9.32
N VAL A 182 -1.28 13.61 -10.06
CA VAL A 182 -1.01 14.47 -11.22
C VAL A 182 -2.01 14.18 -12.35
N LEU A 183 -2.36 12.92 -12.59
CA LEU A 183 -3.34 12.53 -13.62
C LEU A 183 -4.72 13.14 -13.33
N ASN A 184 -5.19 13.05 -12.08
CA ASN A 184 -6.43 13.68 -11.64
C ASN A 184 -6.37 15.20 -11.85
N TRP A 185 -5.24 15.82 -11.52
CA TRP A 185 -5.04 17.27 -11.70
C TRP A 185 -5.03 17.70 -13.16
N ARG A 186 -4.41 16.91 -14.06
CA ARG A 186 -4.40 17.18 -15.51
C ARG A 186 -5.77 16.96 -16.15
N ARG A 187 -6.48 15.91 -15.75
CA ARG A 187 -7.83 15.58 -16.27
C ARG A 187 -8.94 16.43 -15.67
N LYS A 188 -8.68 17.12 -14.56
CA LYS A 188 -9.71 17.83 -13.76
C LYS A 188 -10.90 16.93 -13.40
N SER A 189 -10.63 15.64 -13.17
CA SER A 189 -11.66 14.62 -12.94
C SER A 189 -11.05 13.40 -12.25
N THR A 190 -11.81 12.81 -11.32
CA THR A 190 -11.47 11.53 -10.67
C THR A 190 -12.28 10.36 -11.24
N VAL A 191 -12.99 10.52 -12.35
CA VAL A 191 -13.81 9.44 -12.93
C VAL A 191 -12.94 8.27 -13.37
N GLY A 192 -13.30 7.09 -12.86
CA GLY A 192 -12.58 5.82 -13.09
C GLY A 192 -11.63 5.44 -11.95
N TRP A 193 -11.44 6.32 -10.96
CA TRP A 193 -10.70 6.07 -9.73
C TRP A 193 -11.67 5.81 -8.57
N SER A 194 -11.50 4.70 -7.86
CA SER A 194 -12.42 4.35 -6.76
C SER A 194 -12.17 5.20 -5.51
N ILE A 195 -13.05 6.16 -5.22
CA ILE A 195 -12.96 6.95 -3.98
C ILE A 195 -13.19 6.11 -2.72
N GLN A 196 -14.01 5.05 -2.83
CA GLN A 196 -14.23 4.11 -1.73
C GLN A 196 -12.94 3.38 -1.33
N ASN A 197 -12.06 3.09 -2.30
CA ASN A 197 -10.73 2.54 -2.01
C ASN A 197 -9.93 3.54 -1.16
N ILE A 198 -9.91 4.82 -1.55
CA ILE A 198 -9.17 5.88 -0.85
C ILE A 198 -9.67 6.09 0.59
N ILE A 199 -10.99 6.11 0.81
CA ILE A 199 -11.54 6.28 2.17
C ILE A 199 -11.12 5.12 3.09
N LEU A 200 -11.14 3.89 2.56
CA LEU A 200 -10.71 2.71 3.29
C LEU A 200 -9.19 2.66 3.47
N ASP A 201 -8.40 3.12 2.49
CA ASP A 201 -6.94 3.24 2.59
C ASP A 201 -6.55 4.24 3.69
N PHE A 202 -7.21 5.39 3.71
CA PHE A 202 -7.04 6.42 4.75
C PHE A 202 -7.39 5.87 6.13
N THR A 203 -8.53 5.18 6.24
CA THR A 203 -8.98 4.57 7.51
C THR A 203 -7.96 3.54 8.01
N GLY A 204 -7.48 2.66 7.13
CA GLY A 204 -6.44 1.70 7.48
C GLY A 204 -5.12 2.37 7.89
N GLY A 205 -4.71 3.43 7.19
CA GLY A 205 -3.50 4.19 7.52
C GLY A 205 -3.58 4.83 8.91
N VAL A 206 -4.68 5.52 9.21
CA VAL A 206 -4.90 6.16 10.53
C VAL A 206 -4.92 5.13 11.65
N LEU A 207 -5.65 4.02 11.48
CA LEU A 207 -5.76 2.97 12.51
C LEU A 207 -4.44 2.22 12.70
N SER A 208 -3.68 1.97 11.64
CA SER A 208 -2.33 1.39 11.73
C SER A 208 -1.38 2.31 12.49
N LEU A 209 -1.41 3.62 12.21
CA LEU A 209 -0.58 4.59 12.93
C LEU A 209 -0.99 4.69 14.40
N ALA A 210 -2.29 4.71 14.69
CA ALA A 210 -2.81 4.70 16.06
C ALA A 210 -2.38 3.45 16.84
N GLN A 211 -2.41 2.26 16.21
CA GLN A 211 -1.92 1.02 16.81
C GLN A 211 -0.44 1.09 17.17
N MET A 212 0.40 1.64 16.27
CA MET A 212 1.84 1.79 16.52
C MET A 212 2.14 2.80 17.65
N ILE A 213 1.40 3.91 17.72
CA ILE A 213 1.53 4.90 18.79
C ILE A 213 1.09 4.29 20.14
N LEU A 214 0.00 3.53 20.15
CA LEU A 214 -0.49 2.86 21.36
C LEU A 214 0.53 1.85 21.89
N ASP A 215 1.09 1.00 21.02
CA ASP A 215 2.12 0.04 21.42
C ASP A 215 3.35 0.73 22.03
N ALA A 216 3.87 1.75 21.34
CA ALA A 216 5.01 2.51 21.82
C ALA A 216 4.77 3.15 23.20
N GLY A 217 3.54 3.65 23.43
CA GLY A 217 3.14 4.21 24.71
C GLY A 217 2.98 3.17 25.82
N LEU A 218 2.43 1.99 25.50
CA LEU A 218 2.25 0.89 26.46
C LEU A 218 3.59 0.30 26.90
N ASP A 219 4.50 0.12 25.95
CA ASP A 219 5.81 -0.48 26.18
C ASP A 219 6.84 0.55 26.70
N ASN A 220 6.47 1.83 26.81
CA ASN A 220 7.37 2.97 27.07
C ASN A 220 8.60 3.00 26.16
N ASP A 221 8.46 2.46 24.95
CA ASP A 221 9.52 2.37 23.95
C ASP A 221 9.06 3.00 22.64
N TRP A 222 9.37 4.28 22.46
CA TRP A 222 9.11 5.00 21.22
C TRP A 222 10.02 4.58 20.06
N SER A 223 11.12 3.90 20.34
CA SER A 223 11.98 3.35 19.29
C SER A 223 11.30 2.19 18.56
N SER A 224 10.33 1.53 19.21
CA SER A 224 9.48 0.49 18.61
C SER A 224 8.70 0.97 17.37
N MET A 225 8.36 2.26 17.25
CA MET A 225 7.74 2.77 16.02
C MET A 225 8.69 2.70 14.82
N LYS A 226 9.99 2.88 15.05
CA LYS A 226 11.03 2.80 14.02
C LYS A 226 11.46 1.36 13.72
N SER A 227 11.11 0.40 14.58
CA SER A 227 11.41 -1.02 14.40
C SER A 227 10.66 -1.66 13.22
N ASN A 228 9.59 -1.02 12.73
CA ASN A 228 8.91 -1.38 11.49
C ASN A 228 8.76 -0.16 10.56
N PRO A 229 9.88 0.27 9.94
CA PRO A 229 9.90 1.49 9.13
C PRO A 229 9.04 1.36 7.86
N GLY A 230 8.85 0.14 7.36
CA GLY A 230 7.98 -0.15 6.23
C GLY A 230 6.52 0.18 6.51
N LYS A 231 5.98 -0.37 7.59
CA LYS A 231 4.59 -0.12 8.02
C LYS A 231 4.36 1.35 8.34
N LEU A 232 5.28 1.97 9.08
CA LEU A 232 5.23 3.41 9.39
C LEU A 232 5.21 4.24 8.09
N GLY A 233 6.12 3.94 7.16
CA GLY A 233 6.22 4.65 5.88
C GLY A 233 4.96 4.49 5.01
N ILE A 234 4.38 3.29 4.96
CA ILE A 234 3.12 3.03 4.24
C ILE A 234 1.96 3.82 4.88
N ALA A 235 1.85 3.81 6.21
CA ALA A 235 0.79 4.55 6.91
C ALA A 235 0.89 6.06 6.68
N ILE A 236 2.08 6.65 6.83
CA ILE A 236 2.27 8.10 6.61
C ILE A 236 2.00 8.49 5.15
N LEU A 237 2.54 7.72 4.19
CA LEU A 237 2.35 8.01 2.77
C LEU A 237 0.90 7.84 2.32
N SER A 238 0.21 6.78 2.77
CA SER A 238 -1.22 6.57 2.45
C SER A 238 -2.06 7.73 2.95
N ILE A 239 -1.99 8.04 4.26
CA ILE A 239 -2.71 9.18 4.86
C ILE A 239 -2.46 10.47 4.08
N SER A 240 -1.20 10.77 3.76
CA SER A 240 -0.83 12.01 3.06
C SER A 240 -1.43 12.10 1.65
N PHE A 241 -1.32 11.04 0.85
CA PHE A 241 -1.86 11.04 -0.52
C PHE A 241 -3.38 10.89 -0.54
N ASP A 242 -3.97 10.17 0.41
CA ASP A 242 -5.42 10.01 0.51
C ASP A 242 -6.09 11.35 0.81
N VAL A 243 -5.51 12.18 1.68
CA VAL A 243 -5.97 13.56 1.88
C VAL A 243 -5.97 14.33 0.56
N VAL A 244 -4.90 14.22 -0.25
CA VAL A 244 -4.84 14.84 -1.58
C VAL A 244 -5.96 14.32 -2.48
N PHE A 245 -6.19 13.01 -2.53
CA PHE A 245 -7.23 12.41 -3.36
C PHE A 245 -8.64 12.79 -2.91
N LEU A 246 -8.90 12.86 -1.60
CA LEU A 246 -10.17 13.30 -1.03
C LEU A 246 -10.44 14.76 -1.36
N ILE A 247 -9.44 15.63 -1.24
CA ILE A 247 -9.54 17.04 -1.66
C ILE A 247 -9.81 17.14 -3.17
N GLN A 248 -9.07 16.38 -3.99
CA GLN A 248 -9.31 16.34 -5.43
C GLN A 248 -10.73 15.91 -5.77
N HIS A 249 -11.29 14.93 -5.06
CA HIS A 249 -12.61 14.38 -5.35
C HIS A 249 -13.75 15.27 -4.86
N TYR A 250 -13.74 15.67 -3.58
CA TYR A 250 -14.87 16.35 -2.95
C TYR A 250 -14.81 17.87 -3.06
N VAL A 251 -13.63 18.46 -3.20
CA VAL A 251 -13.46 19.93 -3.19
C VAL A 251 -13.16 20.46 -4.59
N LEU A 252 -12.13 19.91 -5.26
CA LEU A 252 -11.66 20.46 -6.54
C LEU A 252 -12.46 19.98 -7.75
N TYR A 253 -12.83 18.70 -7.78
CA TYR A 253 -13.55 18.08 -8.90
C TYR A 253 -14.89 17.42 -8.46
N PRO A 254 -15.76 18.12 -7.69
CA PRO A 254 -17.02 17.56 -7.20
C PRO A 254 -17.97 17.20 -8.34
N GLN A 255 -17.85 17.90 -9.47
CA GLN A 255 -18.68 17.69 -10.64
C GLN A 255 -18.07 16.64 -11.57
N SER A 256 -18.32 15.39 -11.24
CA SER A 256 -18.30 14.32 -12.23
C SER A 256 -19.41 13.31 -11.98
N LEU A 257 -20.63 13.84 -11.93
CA LEU A 257 -21.84 13.05 -12.00
C LEU A 257 -21.82 12.25 -13.32
N PRO A 258 -22.06 10.93 -13.31
CA PRO A 258 -22.20 10.11 -14.51
C PRO A 258 -23.13 10.81 -15.53
N SER A 259 -22.76 10.78 -16.81
CA SER A 259 -23.50 11.46 -17.90
C SER A 259 -25.00 11.11 -17.92
N TYR A 260 -25.38 9.93 -17.44
CA TYR A 260 -26.77 9.48 -17.34
C TYR A 260 -27.59 10.23 -16.27
N LEU A 261 -26.97 10.68 -15.17
CA LEU A 261 -27.63 11.53 -14.16
C LEU A 261 -27.69 13.00 -14.61
N ARG A 262 -26.88 13.37 -15.61
CA ARG A 262 -26.91 14.69 -16.25
C ARG A 262 -28.10 14.82 -17.21
N SER A 263 -28.51 13.74 -17.88
CA SER A 263 -29.71 13.73 -18.72
C SER A 263 -31.00 13.81 -17.90
N GLU A 264 -31.07 13.18 -16.72
CA GLU A 264 -32.23 13.28 -15.83
C GLU A 264 -32.38 14.67 -15.19
N SER A 265 -31.26 15.30 -14.79
CA SER A 265 -31.28 16.66 -14.23
C SER A 265 -31.53 17.75 -15.27
N ALA A 266 -31.02 17.58 -16.50
CA ALA A 266 -31.32 18.48 -17.61
C ALA A 266 -32.77 18.34 -18.08
N SER A 267 -33.31 17.11 -18.13
CA SER A 267 -34.73 16.89 -18.46
C SER A 267 -35.68 17.44 -17.41
N SER A 268 -35.32 17.38 -16.11
CA SER A 268 -36.14 17.98 -15.05
C SER A 268 -36.10 19.51 -15.07
N SER A 269 -34.95 20.11 -15.43
CA SER A 269 -34.84 21.58 -15.52
C SER A 269 -35.53 22.18 -16.75
N GLU A 270 -35.62 21.44 -17.86
CA GLU A 270 -36.37 21.90 -19.04
C GLU A 270 -37.89 21.82 -18.85
N THR A 271 -38.40 20.81 -18.13
CA THR A 271 -39.83 20.70 -17.81
C THR A 271 -40.32 21.79 -16.85
N ASP A 272 -39.48 22.23 -15.90
CA ASP A 272 -39.87 23.28 -14.95
C ASP A 272 -39.82 24.69 -15.57
N GLY A 273 -39.05 24.89 -16.65
CA GLY A 273 -38.99 26.15 -17.41
C GLY A 273 -40.10 26.32 -18.45
N LEU A 274 -40.85 25.27 -18.76
CA LEU A 274 -41.95 25.26 -19.74
C LEU A 274 -43.35 25.41 -19.09
N ILE A 275 -43.42 25.49 -17.76
CA ILE A 275 -44.67 25.64 -16.98
C ILE A 275 -44.74 27.02 -16.28
N ALA A 276 -43.85 27.96 -16.61
CA ALA A 276 -43.88 29.35 -16.13
C ALA A 276 -44.35 30.32 -17.21
#